data_AF-A0A8T4EQZ8-F1
#
_entry.id   AF-A0A8T4EQZ8-F1
#
_cell.length_a   1.000
_cell.length_b   1.000
_cell.length_c   1.000
_cell.angle_alpha   90.00
_cell.angle_beta   90.00
_cell.angle_gamma   90.00
#
_symmetry.space_group_name_H-M   'P 1'
#
loop_
_entity.id
_entity.type
_entity.pdbx_description
1 polymer ?
#
loop_
_entity_poly.entity_id
_entity_poly.type
_entity_poly.pdbx_seq_one_letter_code
_entity_poly.pdbx_strand_id
1 'polypeptide(L)'
;MKKFMATVGIVAMLTAASLGYTGCAKKSSIPSENGTVEVLFSKSYDCESRLEQMVLNASQVKAALYDLDSAKLTAALARQGAELLIDEDQYEGFGQKIGGTGLMHNKFWLLYNVNGEDYLATGSLNPTRNGFGKNDNNLLIISSEYLKNNYEQEFEELKNGWKDKPTTYRLVNLSGSLIENYFCPDDGCEDKVLATLKKARQSIYFMTFSFTSDPLGDYIISRKGELDIQGVFEKSQANSQKQYTEYYKMLEQGMKVRLDNNPNNMHHKVFIIDGKIVVAGSYNPTASGNERNDENILIIHDEKIGARFLEEYRRVWQQANNGTAQ
;
A
#
# COMPACT_ATOMS: atom_id res chain seq x y z
N MET A 1 -57.91 -61.91 6.95
CA MET A 1 -57.66 -63.06 6.05
C MET A 1 -57.40 -62.51 4.63
N LYS A 2 -56.22 -62.81 4.04
CA LYS A 2 -55.90 -63.02 2.59
C LYS A 2 -56.59 -62.09 1.55
N LYS A 3 -55.91 -61.28 0.70
CA LYS A 3 -54.93 -61.54 -0.41
C LYS A 3 -54.43 -60.16 -0.92
N PHE A 4 -53.14 -59.90 -1.19
CA PHE A 4 -52.32 -60.20 -2.39
C PHE A 4 -52.88 -59.71 -3.75
N MET A 5 -52.20 -58.74 -4.37
CA MET A 5 -51.90 -58.56 -5.82
C MET A 5 -50.98 -57.34 -5.97
N ALA A 6 -49.68 -57.48 -6.25
CA ALA A 6 -49.00 -57.85 -7.50
C ALA A 6 -48.68 -56.63 -8.39
N THR A 7 -47.37 -56.36 -8.43
CA THR A 7 -46.63 -55.32 -9.15
C THR A 7 -46.57 -55.58 -10.66
N VAL A 8 -46.65 -54.54 -11.49
CA VAL A 8 -46.16 -54.54 -12.87
C VAL A 8 -45.18 -53.37 -13.01
N GLY A 9 -43.90 -53.70 -13.28
CA GLY A 9 -42.85 -52.74 -13.55
C GLY A 9 -42.81 -52.38 -15.04
N ILE A 10 -42.64 -51.09 -15.32
CA ILE A 10 -42.27 -50.58 -16.65
C ILE A 10 -40.89 -49.94 -16.49
N VAL A 11 -39.91 -50.49 -17.20
CA VAL A 11 -38.55 -49.96 -17.32
C VAL A 11 -38.54 -48.97 -18.48
N ALA A 12 -38.29 -47.69 -18.20
CA ALA A 12 -38.00 -46.68 -19.22
C ALA A 12 -36.49 -46.41 -19.23
N MET A 13 -35.83 -46.72 -20.35
CA MET A 13 -34.44 -46.33 -20.61
C MET A 13 -34.37 -44.81 -20.85
N LEU A 14 -33.62 -44.11 -20.01
CA LEU A 14 -33.20 -42.72 -20.23
C LEU A 14 -31.72 -42.74 -20.67
N THR A 15 -31.47 -42.44 -21.94
CA THR A 15 -30.13 -42.18 -22.47
C THR A 15 -29.69 -40.78 -22.04
N ALA A 16 -28.67 -40.70 -21.18
CA ALA A 16 -28.00 -39.47 -20.80
C ALA A 16 -27.01 -39.06 -21.89
N ALA A 17 -27.25 -37.93 -22.55
CA ALA A 17 -26.25 -37.26 -23.39
C ALA A 17 -25.39 -36.37 -22.48
N SER A 18 -24.17 -36.82 -22.18
CA SER A 18 -23.15 -36.03 -21.47
C SER A 18 -22.53 -35.01 -22.43
N LEU A 19 -22.96 -33.75 -22.33
CA LEU A 19 -22.23 -32.62 -22.89
C LEU A 19 -21.02 -32.32 -21.98
N GLY A 20 -19.88 -32.88 -22.35
CA GLY A 20 -18.59 -32.55 -21.73
C GLY A 20 -18.17 -31.14 -22.10
N TYR A 21 -18.42 -30.18 -21.21
CA TYR A 21 -17.72 -28.89 -21.23
C TYR A 21 -16.35 -29.07 -20.57
N THR A 22 -15.37 -29.55 -21.33
CA THR A 22 -13.96 -29.38 -20.98
C THR A 22 -13.48 -28.03 -21.48
N GLY A 23 -13.93 -26.96 -20.82
CA GLY A 23 -13.29 -25.66 -20.92
C GLY A 23 -12.07 -25.65 -20.00
N CYS A 24 -10.88 -25.94 -20.54
CA CYS A 24 -9.64 -25.61 -19.86
C CYS A 24 -9.61 -24.08 -19.66
N ALA A 25 -9.94 -23.61 -18.46
CA ALA A 25 -9.60 -22.26 -18.06
C ALA A 25 -8.08 -22.12 -18.22
N LYS A 26 -7.63 -21.33 -19.20
CA LYS A 26 -6.23 -20.91 -19.26
C LYS A 26 -5.94 -20.27 -17.90
N LYS A 27 -5.10 -20.93 -17.08
CA LYS A 27 -4.47 -20.25 -15.94
C LYS A 27 -3.76 -19.05 -16.54
N SER A 28 -4.29 -17.86 -16.30
CA SER A 28 -3.58 -16.62 -16.59
C SER A 28 -2.22 -16.74 -15.91
N SER A 29 -1.15 -16.79 -16.70
CA SER A 29 0.20 -16.73 -16.16
C SER A 29 0.37 -15.38 -15.48
N ILE A 30 1.01 -15.35 -14.31
CA ILE A 30 1.37 -14.10 -13.64
C ILE A 30 2.27 -13.30 -14.61
N PRO A 31 1.90 -12.07 -15.00
CA PRO A 31 2.74 -11.22 -15.83
C PRO A 31 4.13 -11.12 -15.22
N SER A 32 5.16 -11.36 -16.03
CA SER A 32 6.55 -11.36 -15.60
C SER A 32 7.35 -10.39 -16.44
N GLU A 33 8.19 -9.60 -15.81
CA GLU A 33 9.06 -8.63 -16.45
C GLU A 33 10.38 -8.47 -15.69
N ASN A 34 11.39 -7.92 -16.37
CA ASN A 34 12.62 -7.50 -15.72
C ASN A 34 12.45 -6.06 -15.25
N GLY A 35 12.93 -5.79 -14.05
CA GLY A 35 12.98 -4.45 -13.50
C GLY A 35 13.57 -4.45 -12.10
N THR A 36 13.38 -3.35 -11.39
CA THR A 36 14.05 -3.09 -10.11
C THR A 36 13.11 -2.47 -9.10
N VAL A 37 13.41 -2.67 -7.82
CA VAL A 37 12.78 -1.94 -6.70
C VAL A 37 13.87 -1.30 -5.87
N GLU A 38 13.95 0.03 -5.92
CA GLU A 38 14.77 0.84 -5.05
C GLU A 38 13.91 1.35 -3.88
N VAL A 39 14.29 1.02 -2.65
CA VAL A 39 13.69 1.57 -1.43
C VAL A 39 14.54 2.74 -0.93
N LEU A 40 13.94 3.82 -0.48
CA LEU A 40 14.63 4.95 0.15
C LEU A 40 13.85 5.38 1.38
N PHE A 41 14.57 5.72 2.43
CA PHE A 41 14.01 6.27 3.67
C PHE A 41 14.46 7.72 3.80
N SER A 42 13.54 8.67 3.72
CA SER A 42 13.91 10.10 3.55
C SER A 42 14.69 10.70 4.72
N LYS A 43 14.74 10.01 5.86
CA LYS A 43 15.60 10.37 6.98
C LYS A 43 17.08 10.05 6.73
N SER A 44 17.35 9.07 5.89
CA SER A 44 18.69 8.52 5.62
C SER A 44 19.18 8.80 4.20
N TYR A 45 18.29 9.18 3.28
CA TYR A 45 18.59 9.42 1.88
C TYR A 45 18.07 10.78 1.42
N ASP A 46 18.79 11.41 0.49
CA ASP A 46 18.34 12.64 -0.17
C ASP A 46 17.30 12.32 -1.25
N CYS A 47 16.08 12.01 -0.79
CA CYS A 47 14.95 11.71 -1.67
C CYS A 47 14.54 12.91 -2.54
N GLU A 48 14.77 14.15 -2.09
CA GLU A 48 14.41 15.36 -2.84
C GLU A 48 15.25 15.46 -4.11
N SER A 49 16.59 15.39 -3.96
CA SER A 49 17.49 15.43 -5.10
C SER A 49 17.33 14.21 -6.00
N ARG A 50 17.05 13.02 -5.42
CA ARG A 50 16.79 11.81 -6.22
C ARG A 50 15.57 11.99 -7.13
N LEU A 51 14.44 12.44 -6.58
CA LEU A 51 13.22 12.69 -7.37
C LEU A 51 13.41 13.82 -8.37
N GLU A 52 14.05 14.91 -7.98
CA GLU A 52 14.32 16.04 -8.88
C GLU A 52 15.13 15.58 -10.10
N GLN A 53 16.19 14.81 -9.89
CA GLN A 53 17.00 14.27 -10.99
C GLN A 53 16.19 13.36 -11.91
N MET A 54 15.31 12.52 -11.35
CA MET A 54 14.45 11.68 -12.17
C MET A 54 13.45 12.50 -12.98
N VAL A 55 12.81 13.50 -12.37
CA VAL A 55 11.91 14.44 -13.05
C VAL A 55 12.64 15.14 -14.19
N LEU A 56 13.80 15.73 -13.91
CA LEU A 56 14.56 16.49 -14.91
C LEU A 56 15.10 15.65 -16.07
N ASN A 57 15.28 14.34 -15.87
CA ASN A 57 15.76 13.42 -16.90
C ASN A 57 14.62 12.65 -17.61
N ALA A 58 13.37 12.76 -17.14
CA ALA A 58 12.23 12.12 -17.77
C ALA A 58 11.84 12.89 -19.05
N SER A 59 11.36 12.17 -20.06
CA SER A 59 10.76 12.78 -21.25
C SER A 59 9.31 13.23 -21.02
N GLN A 60 8.64 12.64 -20.03
CA GLN A 60 7.30 13.00 -19.58
C GLN A 60 7.18 12.65 -18.10
N VAL A 61 6.43 13.47 -17.37
CA VAL A 61 6.12 13.24 -15.96
C VAL A 61 4.62 13.40 -15.75
N LYS A 62 4.01 12.40 -15.13
CA LYS A 62 2.68 12.51 -14.51
C LYS A 62 2.81 12.26 -13.02
N ALA A 63 2.05 12.96 -12.19
CA ALA A 63 2.11 12.81 -10.74
C ALA A 63 0.78 13.08 -10.06
N ALA A 64 0.42 12.24 -9.10
CA ALA A 64 -0.72 12.46 -8.21
C ALA A 64 -0.23 12.51 -6.77
N LEU A 65 -0.29 13.70 -6.17
CA LEU A 65 0.33 14.00 -4.88
C LEU A 65 -0.68 14.65 -3.97
N TYR A 66 -0.83 14.10 -2.77
CA TYR A 66 -1.62 14.73 -1.73
C TYR A 66 -1.12 16.14 -1.38
N ASP A 67 0.20 16.33 -1.27
CA ASP A 67 0.79 17.58 -0.78
C ASP A 67 2.15 17.83 -1.47
N LEU A 68 2.43 19.07 -1.86
CA LEU A 68 3.65 19.52 -2.52
C LEU A 68 3.99 20.96 -2.10
N ASP A 69 5.01 21.13 -1.25
CA ASP A 69 5.54 22.46 -0.86
C ASP A 69 7.04 22.64 -1.22
N SER A 70 7.68 21.61 -1.80
CA SER A 70 9.08 21.69 -2.23
C SER A 70 9.21 22.61 -3.45
N ALA A 71 9.71 23.82 -3.22
CA ALA A 71 10.01 24.77 -4.30
C ALA A 71 10.93 24.18 -5.37
N LYS A 72 11.86 23.29 -4.98
CA LYS A 72 12.80 22.61 -5.88
C LYS A 72 12.05 21.68 -6.84
N LEU A 73 11.20 20.80 -6.32
CA LEU A 73 10.41 19.89 -7.15
C LEU A 73 9.33 20.61 -7.95
N THR A 74 8.66 21.61 -7.36
CA THR A 74 7.71 22.46 -8.09
C THR A 74 8.36 23.10 -9.32
N ALA A 75 9.57 23.64 -9.18
CA ALA A 75 10.30 24.21 -10.30
C ALA A 75 10.72 23.16 -11.35
N ALA A 76 11.15 21.97 -10.92
CA ALA A 76 11.51 20.87 -11.82
C ALA A 76 10.31 20.36 -12.63
N LEU A 77 9.15 20.18 -11.97
CA LEU A 77 7.90 19.75 -12.61
C LEU A 77 7.39 20.79 -13.60
N ALA A 78 7.41 22.07 -13.21
CA ALA A 78 7.02 23.16 -14.11
C ALA A 78 7.92 23.22 -15.34
N ARG A 79 9.24 23.04 -15.17
CA ARG A 79 10.19 22.99 -16.29
C ARG A 79 9.92 21.83 -17.24
N GLN A 80 9.52 20.68 -16.72
CA GLN A 80 9.21 19.48 -17.51
C GLN A 80 7.80 19.47 -18.11
N GLY A 81 6.97 20.47 -17.78
CA GLY A 81 5.57 20.49 -18.22
C GLY A 81 4.80 19.28 -17.69
N ALA A 82 5.08 18.87 -16.44
CA ALA A 82 4.46 17.69 -15.84
C ALA A 82 2.94 17.82 -15.74
N GLU A 83 2.22 16.72 -15.97
CA GLU A 83 0.80 16.63 -15.63
C GLU A 83 0.69 16.29 -14.14
N LEU A 84 0.32 17.30 -13.35
CA LEU A 84 0.30 17.20 -11.90
C LEU A 84 -1.15 17.26 -11.40
N LEU A 85 -1.54 16.28 -10.58
CA LEU A 85 -2.77 16.26 -9.80
C LEU A 85 -2.43 16.50 -8.33
N ILE A 86 -3.12 17.46 -7.69
CA ILE A 86 -2.93 17.81 -6.28
C ILE A 86 -4.28 17.76 -5.57
N ASP A 87 -4.30 17.22 -4.35
CA ASP A 87 -5.47 17.22 -3.48
C ASP A 87 -5.98 18.65 -3.22
N GLU A 88 -7.30 18.83 -3.19
CA GLU A 88 -7.89 20.16 -3.09
C GLU A 88 -7.56 20.92 -1.81
N ASP A 89 -7.32 20.20 -0.71
CA ASP A 89 -7.01 20.80 0.59
C ASP A 89 -5.56 21.31 0.65
N GLN A 90 -4.69 20.85 -0.26
CA GLN A 90 -3.26 21.22 -0.33
C GLN A 90 -2.89 22.00 -1.59
N TYR A 91 -3.88 22.41 -2.40
CA TYR A 91 -3.62 23.05 -3.68
C TYR A 91 -3.16 24.51 -3.54
N GLU A 92 -1.91 24.79 -3.95
CA GLU A 92 -1.30 26.12 -3.90
C GLU A 92 -1.14 26.81 -5.27
N GLY A 93 -1.91 26.39 -6.30
CA GLY A 93 -1.94 27.09 -7.59
C GLY A 93 -1.09 26.50 -8.72
N PHE A 94 -0.51 25.30 -8.53
CA PHE A 94 0.22 24.57 -9.56
C PHE A 94 -0.32 23.14 -9.73
N GLY A 95 -0.55 22.73 -10.98
CA GLY A 95 -1.21 21.46 -11.31
C GLY A 95 -2.73 21.59 -11.45
N GLN A 96 -3.40 20.45 -11.50
CA GLN A 96 -4.85 20.32 -11.51
C GLN A 96 -5.32 19.94 -10.10
N LYS A 97 -6.26 20.71 -9.59
CA LYS A 97 -6.89 20.44 -8.30
C LYS A 97 -7.87 19.27 -8.40
N ILE A 98 -7.70 18.26 -7.55
CA ILE A 98 -8.56 17.09 -7.46
C ILE A 98 -9.33 17.13 -6.13
N GLY A 99 -10.65 17.17 -6.22
CA GLY A 99 -11.55 17.14 -5.07
C GLY A 99 -12.47 15.93 -5.11
N GLY A 100 -13.07 15.62 -3.97
CA GLY A 100 -13.86 14.41 -3.80
C GLY A 100 -14.55 14.31 -2.44
N THR A 101 -15.21 13.17 -2.19
CA THR A 101 -15.81 12.91 -0.88
C THR A 101 -14.76 12.60 0.20
N GLY A 102 -13.58 12.15 -0.19
CA GLY A 102 -12.40 11.95 0.64
C GLY A 102 -11.15 12.59 0.03
N LEU A 103 -10.01 12.39 0.67
CA LEU A 103 -8.73 12.91 0.19
C LEU A 103 -8.24 12.12 -1.03
N MET A 104 -7.68 12.79 -2.03
CA MET A 104 -6.74 12.18 -2.99
C MET A 104 -5.41 11.97 -2.27
N HIS A 105 -5.31 10.89 -1.51
CA HIS A 105 -4.20 10.66 -0.59
C HIS A 105 -3.06 9.86 -1.22
N ASN A 106 -2.96 9.83 -2.54
CA ASN A 106 -1.81 9.27 -3.26
C ASN A 106 -0.54 10.12 -3.13
N LYS A 107 0.61 9.48 -3.41
CA LYS A 107 1.93 10.14 -3.56
C LYS A 107 2.73 9.41 -4.63
N PHE A 108 2.25 9.39 -5.87
CA PHE A 108 2.92 8.64 -6.93
C PHE A 108 3.34 9.49 -8.13
N TRP A 109 4.33 8.98 -8.84
CA TRP A 109 4.96 9.59 -10.01
C TRP A 109 5.10 8.55 -11.11
N LEU A 110 4.74 8.93 -12.33
CA LEU A 110 4.95 8.16 -13.54
C LEU A 110 5.98 8.92 -14.37
N LEU A 111 7.18 8.36 -14.41
CA LEU A 111 8.36 8.95 -15.02
C LEU A 111 8.65 8.15 -16.29
N TYR A 112 8.63 8.81 -17.44
CA TYR A 112 8.82 8.16 -18.74
C TYR A 112 10.22 8.44 -19.26
N ASN A 113 10.89 7.39 -19.76
CA ASN A 113 12.18 7.47 -20.43
C ASN A 113 13.23 8.25 -19.63
N VAL A 114 13.37 7.94 -18.34
CA VAL A 114 14.47 8.41 -17.51
C VAL A 114 15.72 7.64 -17.93
N ASN A 115 16.50 8.22 -18.83
CA ASN A 115 17.71 7.59 -19.41
C ASN A 115 17.44 6.24 -20.08
N GLY A 116 16.31 6.09 -20.78
CA GLY A 116 15.95 4.87 -21.50
C GLY A 116 15.05 3.89 -20.74
N GLU A 117 14.64 4.22 -19.51
CA GLU A 117 13.80 3.35 -18.68
C GLU A 117 12.63 4.11 -18.03
N ASP A 118 11.51 3.41 -17.85
CA ASP A 118 10.30 3.94 -17.24
C ASP A 118 10.26 3.60 -15.75
N TYR A 119 9.82 4.55 -14.92
CA TYR A 119 9.74 4.34 -13.48
C TYR A 119 8.38 4.77 -12.92
N LEU A 120 7.90 3.97 -11.98
CA LEU A 120 6.89 4.34 -10.99
C LEU A 120 7.64 4.75 -9.71
N ALA A 121 7.31 5.89 -9.12
CA ALA A 121 7.72 6.19 -7.75
C ALA A 121 6.49 6.35 -6.86
N THR A 122 6.49 5.78 -5.65
CA THR A 122 5.37 5.87 -4.69
C THR A 122 5.84 5.63 -3.26
N GLY A 123 4.93 5.66 -2.28
CA GLY A 123 5.23 5.34 -0.88
C GLY A 123 4.46 6.25 0.07
N SER A 124 5.07 6.55 1.22
CA SER A 124 4.45 7.40 2.24
C SER A 124 4.97 8.83 2.26
N LEU A 125 5.91 9.17 1.37
CA LEU A 125 6.54 10.48 1.28
C LEU A 125 5.64 11.50 0.57
N ASN A 126 5.17 12.52 1.30
CA ASN A 126 4.72 13.76 0.67
C ASN A 126 5.97 14.57 0.28
N PRO A 127 6.07 15.10 -0.96
CA PRO A 127 7.19 15.93 -1.41
C PRO A 127 7.19 17.34 -0.79
N THR A 128 7.34 17.39 0.52
CA THR A 128 7.39 18.63 1.31
C THR A 128 8.71 18.81 2.03
N ARG A 129 8.98 20.03 2.49
CA ARG A 129 10.15 20.40 3.31
C ARG A 129 10.28 19.54 4.56
N ASN A 130 9.17 19.09 5.13
CA ASN A 130 9.18 18.16 6.26
C ASN A 130 9.23 16.70 5.79
N GLY A 131 8.61 16.38 4.65
CA GLY A 131 8.74 15.06 4.01
C GLY A 131 10.20 14.70 3.71
N PHE A 132 10.99 15.66 3.24
CA PHE A 132 12.41 15.50 2.96
C PHE A 132 13.28 15.73 4.21
N GLY A 133 13.95 14.68 4.70
CA GLY A 133 14.96 14.77 5.76
C GLY A 133 14.44 14.92 7.21
N LYS A 134 13.19 15.33 7.41
CA LYS A 134 12.63 15.53 8.76
C LYS A 134 11.74 14.39 9.22
N ASN A 135 10.74 14.04 8.42
CA ASN A 135 9.83 12.93 8.69
C ASN A 135 10.51 11.58 8.45
N ASP A 136 10.17 10.57 9.24
CA ASP A 136 10.48 9.18 8.89
C ASP A 136 9.41 8.70 7.91
N ASN A 137 9.78 8.53 6.64
CA ASN A 137 8.89 8.05 5.60
C ASN A 137 9.70 7.29 4.54
N ASN A 138 8.98 6.68 3.60
CA ASN A 138 9.61 5.87 2.55
C ASN A 138 9.19 6.31 1.16
N LEU A 139 10.10 6.06 0.23
CA LEU A 139 9.94 6.20 -1.21
C LEU A 139 10.39 4.90 -1.87
N LEU A 140 9.52 4.33 -2.69
CA LEU A 140 9.78 3.20 -3.56
C LEU A 140 9.92 3.74 -4.98
N ILE A 141 11.01 3.41 -5.66
CA ILE A 141 11.21 3.69 -7.09
C ILE A 141 11.30 2.33 -7.78
N ILE A 142 10.40 2.09 -8.72
CA ILE A 142 10.15 0.79 -9.32
C ILE A 142 10.21 0.93 -10.83
N SER A 143 11.12 0.18 -11.47
CA SER A 143 11.04 -0.03 -12.91
C SER A 143 10.13 -1.22 -13.17
N SER A 144 8.93 -0.96 -13.70
CA SER A 144 7.91 -1.96 -14.01
C SER A 144 6.86 -1.34 -14.94
N GLU A 145 6.67 -1.94 -16.11
CA GLU A 145 5.63 -1.53 -17.06
C GLU A 145 4.24 -1.90 -16.54
N TYR A 146 4.07 -3.08 -15.93
CA TYR A 146 2.77 -3.53 -15.45
C TYR A 146 2.27 -2.70 -14.27
N LEU A 147 3.13 -2.42 -13.29
CA LEU A 147 2.74 -1.58 -12.16
C LEU A 147 2.52 -0.14 -12.62
N LYS A 148 3.40 0.41 -13.48
CA LYS A 148 3.20 1.75 -14.02
C LYS A 148 1.87 1.88 -14.77
N ASN A 149 1.46 0.85 -15.52
CA ASN A 149 0.15 0.84 -16.20
C ASN A 149 -1.03 0.89 -15.21
N ASN A 150 -0.96 0.16 -14.09
CA ASN A 150 -2.00 0.29 -13.05
C ASN A 150 -2.10 1.73 -12.52
N TYR A 151 -0.98 2.36 -12.19
CA TYR A 151 -0.98 3.74 -11.69
C TYR A 151 -1.32 4.79 -12.76
N GLU A 152 -1.06 4.50 -14.04
CA GLU A 152 -1.53 5.31 -15.18
C GLU A 152 -3.06 5.26 -15.29
N GLN A 153 -3.67 4.08 -15.11
CA GLN A 153 -5.13 3.93 -15.07
C GLN A 153 -5.72 4.75 -13.91
N GLU A 154 -5.14 4.62 -12.72
CA GLU A 154 -5.51 5.39 -11.53
C GLU A 154 -5.41 6.90 -11.80
N PHE A 155 -4.29 7.36 -12.36
CA PHE A 155 -4.09 8.77 -12.70
C PHE A 155 -5.20 9.32 -13.61
N GLU A 156 -5.59 8.56 -14.64
CA GLU A 156 -6.66 8.97 -15.54
C GLU A 156 -8.05 8.90 -14.87
N GLU A 157 -8.25 8.05 -13.87
CA GLU A 157 -9.49 7.99 -13.09
C GLU A 157 -9.64 9.22 -12.19
N LEU A 158 -8.59 9.56 -11.45
CA LEU A 158 -8.50 10.79 -10.65
C LEU A 158 -8.78 12.03 -11.52
N LYS A 159 -8.14 12.10 -12.69
CA LYS A 159 -8.24 13.25 -13.60
C LYS A 159 -9.63 13.43 -14.21
N ASN A 160 -10.33 12.33 -14.53
CA ASN A 160 -11.58 12.33 -15.30
C ASN A 160 -12.85 12.13 -14.46
N GLY A 161 -12.77 12.31 -13.13
CA GLY A 161 -13.92 12.35 -12.25
C GLY A 161 -14.36 10.99 -11.69
N TRP A 162 -13.39 10.19 -11.23
CA TRP A 162 -13.62 9.03 -10.35
C TRP A 162 -14.50 7.95 -10.99
N LYS A 163 -13.97 7.29 -12.03
CA LYS A 163 -14.62 6.12 -12.62
C LYS A 163 -13.86 4.87 -12.21
N ASP A 164 -14.24 4.34 -11.05
CA ASP A 164 -13.75 3.08 -10.48
C ASP A 164 -13.56 2.03 -11.57
N LYS A 165 -12.31 1.59 -11.75
CA LYS A 165 -12.00 0.36 -12.46
C LYS A 165 -11.17 -0.56 -11.59
N PRO A 166 -11.46 -1.87 -11.63
CA PRO A 166 -10.61 -2.86 -11.00
C PRO A 166 -9.16 -2.77 -11.49
N THR A 167 -8.20 -2.79 -10.56
CA THR A 167 -6.77 -2.87 -10.87
C THR A 167 -6.49 -4.00 -11.86
N THR A 168 -5.87 -3.68 -13.00
CA THR A 168 -5.63 -4.63 -14.10
C THR A 168 -4.61 -5.71 -13.70
N TYR A 169 -3.42 -5.30 -13.25
CA TYR A 169 -2.32 -6.21 -12.90
C TYR A 169 -2.15 -6.30 -11.38
N ARG A 170 -3.03 -7.04 -10.71
CA ARG A 170 -3.01 -7.19 -9.24
C ARG A 170 -1.81 -7.96 -8.69
N LEU A 171 -1.13 -8.75 -9.51
CA LEU A 171 0.05 -9.52 -9.13
C LEU A 171 1.02 -9.57 -10.31
N VAL A 172 2.24 -9.11 -10.09
CA VAL A 172 3.34 -9.05 -11.07
C VAL A 172 4.55 -9.79 -10.51
N ASN A 173 5.26 -10.50 -11.36
CA ASN A 173 6.58 -11.07 -11.05
C ASN A 173 7.67 -10.18 -11.64
N LEU A 174 8.29 -9.37 -10.80
CA LEU A 174 9.33 -8.42 -11.17
C LEU A 174 10.71 -8.98 -10.82
N SER A 175 11.43 -9.52 -11.81
CA SER A 175 12.75 -10.12 -11.59
C SER A 175 12.80 -11.18 -10.45
N GLY A 176 11.70 -11.89 -10.20
CA GLY A 176 11.58 -12.87 -9.12
C GLY A 176 10.89 -12.36 -7.84
N SER A 177 10.72 -11.04 -7.70
CA SER A 177 9.93 -10.42 -6.63
C SER A 177 8.46 -10.44 -7.01
N LEU A 178 7.61 -11.12 -6.24
CA LEU A 178 6.16 -11.05 -6.45
C LEU A 178 5.62 -9.77 -5.80
N ILE A 179 4.96 -8.92 -6.58
CA ILE A 179 4.41 -7.65 -6.11
C ILE A 179 2.92 -7.61 -6.39
N GLU A 180 2.12 -7.42 -5.34
CA GLU A 180 0.70 -7.13 -5.46
C GLU A 180 0.45 -5.61 -5.40
N ASN A 181 -0.55 -5.12 -6.13
CA ASN A 181 -0.94 -3.71 -6.15
C ASN A 181 -2.47 -3.58 -6.08
N TYR A 182 -2.93 -2.64 -5.25
CA TYR A 182 -4.34 -2.37 -5.00
C TYR A 182 -4.55 -0.86 -4.75
N PHE A 183 -5.69 -0.33 -5.18
CA PHE A 183 -6.15 1.03 -4.89
C PHE A 183 -7.41 0.99 -4.01
N CYS A 184 -7.50 1.94 -3.09
CA CYS A 184 -8.62 2.08 -2.16
C CYS A 184 -9.41 3.34 -2.50
N PRO A 185 -10.75 3.32 -2.33
CA PRO A 185 -11.54 2.29 -1.67
C PRO A 185 -11.85 1.03 -2.50
N ASP A 186 -11.59 1.06 -3.80
CA ASP A 186 -12.15 0.11 -4.78
C ASP A 186 -11.74 -1.36 -4.58
N ASP A 187 -10.49 -1.64 -4.18
CA ASP A 187 -10.00 -3.02 -3.99
C ASP A 187 -10.09 -3.54 -2.54
N GLY A 188 -10.56 -2.72 -1.59
CA GLY A 188 -10.68 -3.10 -0.17
C GLY A 188 -9.34 -3.42 0.50
N CYS A 189 -8.47 -2.42 0.67
CA CYS A 189 -7.09 -2.62 1.15
C CYS A 189 -7.01 -3.22 2.55
N GLU A 190 -7.95 -2.93 3.46
CA GLU A 190 -7.98 -3.53 4.80
C GLU A 190 -8.00 -5.07 4.72
N ASP A 191 -8.83 -5.63 3.83
CA ASP A 191 -8.90 -7.07 3.61
C ASP A 191 -7.60 -7.64 3.04
N LYS A 192 -6.93 -6.90 2.15
CA LYS A 192 -5.64 -7.32 1.57
C LYS A 192 -4.52 -7.31 2.61
N VAL A 193 -4.50 -6.28 3.46
CA VAL A 193 -3.57 -6.18 4.59
C VAL A 193 -3.84 -7.32 5.56
N LEU A 194 -5.10 -7.55 5.96
CA LEU A 194 -5.48 -8.62 6.87
C LEU A 194 -5.11 -10.01 6.32
N ALA A 195 -5.41 -10.27 5.04
CA ALA A 195 -5.02 -11.51 4.37
C ALA A 195 -3.50 -11.72 4.36
N THR A 196 -2.73 -10.63 4.28
CA THR A 196 -1.26 -10.69 4.32
C THR A 196 -0.73 -10.91 5.73
N LEU A 197 -1.29 -10.25 6.75
CA LEU A 197 -0.96 -10.51 8.16
C LEU A 197 -1.28 -11.96 8.56
N LYS A 198 -2.32 -12.56 7.97
CA LYS A 198 -2.65 -14.00 8.13
C LYS A 198 -1.61 -14.96 7.59
N LYS A 199 -0.68 -14.51 6.74
CA LYS A 199 0.44 -15.32 6.23
C LYS A 199 1.60 -15.44 7.22
N ALA A 200 1.64 -14.61 8.27
CA ALA A 200 2.73 -14.56 9.24
C ALA A 200 2.95 -15.89 9.97
N ARG A 201 4.22 -16.28 10.14
CA ARG A 201 4.63 -17.52 10.81
C ARG A 201 5.62 -17.29 11.94
N GLN A 202 6.35 -16.19 11.91
CA GLN A 202 7.42 -15.88 12.86
C GLN A 202 7.23 -14.50 13.48
N SER A 203 6.98 -13.47 12.66
CA SER A 203 6.95 -12.10 13.15
C SER A 203 6.06 -11.17 12.35
N ILE A 204 5.58 -10.13 13.04
CA ILE A 204 4.91 -8.97 12.45
C ILE A 204 5.54 -7.72 13.07
N TYR A 205 6.19 -6.91 12.25
CA TYR A 205 6.68 -5.59 12.66
C TYR A 205 5.94 -4.51 11.90
N PHE A 206 5.61 -3.40 12.56
CA PHE A 206 4.88 -2.33 11.88
C PHE A 206 5.30 -0.93 12.33
N MET A 207 5.12 0.03 11.43
CA MET A 207 5.33 1.46 11.63
C MET A 207 4.16 2.19 10.98
N THR A 208 3.29 2.81 11.78
CA THR A 208 2.03 3.37 11.29
C THR A 208 1.81 4.81 11.76
N PHE A 209 1.59 5.71 10.79
CA PHE A 209 1.26 7.09 11.05
C PHE A 209 -0.06 7.22 11.81
N SER A 210 -1.14 6.64 11.27
CA SER A 210 -2.42 6.50 11.98
C SER A 210 -2.92 5.07 11.86
N PHE A 211 -3.40 4.51 12.97
CA PHE A 211 -3.91 3.14 13.04
C PHE A 211 -5.07 3.06 14.03
N THR A 212 -6.27 2.88 13.48
CA THR A 212 -7.57 2.83 14.19
C THR A 212 -8.48 1.72 13.65
N SER A 213 -7.92 0.79 12.88
CA SER A 213 -8.67 -0.36 12.33
C SER A 213 -8.74 -1.46 13.36
N ASP A 214 -9.93 -1.65 13.94
CA ASP A 214 -10.22 -2.77 14.85
C ASP A 214 -9.94 -4.13 14.19
N PRO A 215 -10.38 -4.43 12.94
CA PRO A 215 -10.13 -5.72 12.32
C PRO A 215 -8.64 -6.09 12.22
N LEU A 216 -7.79 -5.12 11.87
CA LEU A 216 -6.35 -5.33 11.80
C LEU A 216 -5.71 -5.41 13.20
N GLY A 217 -6.11 -4.51 14.10
CA GLY A 217 -5.60 -4.46 15.47
C GLY A 217 -5.94 -5.70 16.29
N ASP A 218 -7.20 -6.15 16.24
CA ASP A 218 -7.68 -7.36 16.92
C ASP A 218 -6.98 -8.61 16.41
N TYR A 219 -6.79 -8.71 15.09
CA TYR A 219 -6.02 -9.82 14.53
C TYR A 219 -4.59 -9.82 15.07
N ILE A 220 -3.90 -8.68 15.05
CA ILE A 220 -2.53 -8.56 15.56
C ILE A 220 -2.45 -8.93 17.05
N ILE A 221 -3.37 -8.43 17.88
CA ILE A 221 -3.46 -8.75 19.31
C ILE A 221 -3.68 -10.25 19.53
N SER A 222 -4.56 -10.88 18.75
CA SER A 222 -4.87 -12.32 18.87
C SER A 222 -3.64 -13.21 18.65
N ARG A 223 -2.61 -12.71 17.95
CA ARG A 223 -1.39 -13.45 17.63
C ARG A 223 -0.21 -13.18 18.55
N LYS A 224 -0.33 -12.29 19.55
CA LYS A 224 0.79 -11.84 20.40
C LYS A 224 1.55 -12.96 21.14
N GLY A 225 0.89 -14.09 21.42
CA GLY A 225 1.49 -15.24 22.10
C GLY A 225 2.12 -16.27 21.16
N GLU A 226 1.89 -16.12 19.85
CA GLU A 226 2.35 -17.06 18.82
C GLU A 226 3.48 -16.47 17.95
N LEU A 227 3.50 -15.15 17.76
CA LEU A 227 4.42 -14.44 16.88
C LEU A 227 5.23 -13.39 17.66
N ASP A 228 6.46 -13.09 17.22
CA ASP A 228 7.15 -11.87 17.69
C ASP A 228 6.55 -10.65 17.01
N ILE A 229 5.76 -9.89 17.77
CA ILE A 229 5.05 -8.71 17.28
C ILE A 229 5.55 -7.47 17.98
N GLN A 230 5.95 -6.47 17.18
CA GLN A 230 6.38 -5.17 17.69
C GLN A 230 5.94 -4.04 16.76
N GLY A 231 5.57 -2.89 17.32
CA GLY A 231 5.00 -1.79 16.54
C GLY A 231 5.37 -0.40 17.03
N VAL A 232 5.59 0.52 16.08
CA VAL A 232 5.76 1.94 16.38
C VAL A 232 4.60 2.74 15.81
N PHE A 233 3.95 3.54 16.66
CA PHE A 233 2.88 4.47 16.30
C PHE A 233 3.40 5.90 16.29
N GLU A 234 2.84 6.76 15.46
CA GLU A 234 3.10 8.20 15.58
C GLU A 234 2.42 8.70 16.86
N LYS A 235 3.22 9.16 17.82
CA LYS A 235 2.83 9.84 19.05
C LYS A 235 1.72 10.88 18.89
N SER A 236 1.81 11.80 17.93
CA SER A 236 0.83 12.87 17.75
C SER A 236 -0.54 12.32 17.32
N GLN A 237 -0.55 11.33 16.45
CA GLN A 237 -1.77 10.65 15.99
C GLN A 237 -2.37 9.81 17.11
N ALA A 238 -1.56 8.99 17.78
CA ALA A 238 -2.03 8.18 18.91
C ALA A 238 -2.64 9.07 20.03
N ASN A 239 -1.98 10.16 20.39
CA ASN A 239 -2.47 11.07 21.44
C ASN A 239 -3.74 11.84 21.04
N SER A 240 -3.88 12.22 19.77
CA SER A 240 -5.06 12.96 19.29
C SER A 240 -6.28 12.05 19.12
N GLN A 241 -6.07 10.79 18.70
CA GLN A 241 -7.12 9.81 18.46
C GLN A 241 -7.58 9.11 19.75
N LYS A 242 -6.77 9.12 20.82
CA LYS A 242 -7.11 8.61 22.15
C LYS A 242 -7.67 7.18 22.09
N GLN A 243 -8.89 6.96 22.56
CA GLN A 243 -9.52 5.64 22.62
C GLN A 243 -9.72 4.96 21.25
N TYR A 244 -9.62 5.69 20.14
CA TYR A 244 -9.77 5.13 18.79
C TYR A 244 -8.47 4.59 18.21
N THR A 245 -7.30 4.94 18.75
CA THR A 245 -6.05 4.36 18.24
C THR A 245 -5.84 2.95 18.80
N GLU A 246 -5.34 2.06 17.95
CA GLU A 246 -4.93 0.72 18.37
C GLU A 246 -3.75 0.75 19.36
N TYR A 247 -3.03 1.86 19.50
CA TYR A 247 -1.88 1.97 20.39
C TYR A 247 -2.23 1.63 21.86
N TYR A 248 -3.23 2.31 22.44
CA TYR A 248 -3.57 2.12 23.86
C TYR A 248 -4.16 0.74 24.11
N LYS A 249 -5.01 0.26 23.21
CA LYS A 249 -5.56 -1.09 23.24
C LYS A 249 -4.45 -2.15 23.19
N MET A 250 -3.49 -2.04 22.27
CA MET A 250 -2.35 -2.96 22.20
C MET A 250 -1.45 -2.86 23.45
N LEU A 251 -1.23 -1.65 23.97
CA LEU A 251 -0.45 -1.42 25.19
C LEU A 251 -1.09 -2.09 26.42
N GLU A 252 -2.40 -1.92 26.61
CA GLU A 252 -3.18 -2.56 27.68
C GLU A 252 -3.16 -4.09 27.56
N GLN A 253 -3.13 -4.61 26.33
CA GLN A 253 -2.96 -6.04 26.06
C GLN A 253 -1.52 -6.53 26.26
N GLY A 254 -0.60 -5.68 26.72
CA GLY A 254 0.80 -6.02 27.00
C GLY A 254 1.62 -6.30 25.74
N MET A 255 1.21 -5.76 24.59
CA MET A 255 2.01 -5.85 23.38
C MET A 255 3.25 -4.95 23.44
N LYS A 256 4.28 -5.31 22.70
CA LYS A 256 5.48 -4.48 22.53
C LYS A 256 5.20 -3.37 21.52
N VAL A 257 4.51 -2.32 21.95
CA VAL A 257 4.24 -1.13 21.13
C VAL A 257 4.91 0.10 21.73
N ARG A 258 5.34 1.02 20.86
CA ARG A 258 6.02 2.27 21.23
C ARG A 258 5.41 3.44 20.49
N LEU A 259 5.48 4.61 21.13
CA LEU A 259 5.29 5.88 20.43
C LEU A 259 6.62 6.33 19.88
N ASP A 260 6.63 6.82 18.64
CA ASP A 260 7.81 7.41 18.05
C ASP A 260 8.36 8.59 18.87
N ASN A 261 9.56 9.01 18.53
CA ASN A 261 10.22 10.16 19.15
C ASN A 261 10.76 11.15 18.12
N ASN A 262 10.25 11.10 16.88
CA ASN A 262 10.59 12.11 15.89
C ASN A 262 9.98 13.46 16.35
N PRO A 263 10.74 14.57 16.32
CA PRO A 263 10.17 15.90 16.59
C PRO A 263 9.24 16.41 15.48
N ASN A 264 9.24 15.75 14.32
CA ASN A 264 8.27 15.90 13.25
C ASN A 264 7.39 14.63 13.24
N ASN A 265 7.17 13.99 12.08
CA ASN A 265 6.29 12.83 12.01
C ASN A 265 7.06 11.55 11.66
N MET A 266 6.77 10.43 12.35
CA MET A 266 6.92 9.10 11.77
C MET A 266 5.72 8.83 10.85
N HIS A 267 5.93 9.05 9.55
CA HIS A 267 4.91 9.03 8.50
C HIS A 267 4.92 7.73 7.67
N HIS A 268 5.51 6.65 8.18
CA HIS A 268 5.37 5.32 7.57
C HIS A 268 3.93 4.80 7.66
N LYS A 269 3.55 3.94 6.71
CA LYS A 269 2.38 3.05 6.82
C LYS A 269 2.82 1.68 6.33
N VAL A 270 3.50 0.96 7.22
CA VAL A 270 4.28 -0.22 6.86
C VAL A 270 3.95 -1.38 7.78
N PHE A 271 3.72 -2.55 7.18
CA PHE A 271 3.74 -3.84 7.87
C PHE A 271 4.82 -4.73 7.25
N ILE A 272 5.60 -5.40 8.08
CA ILE A 272 6.69 -6.31 7.70
C ILE A 272 6.37 -7.67 8.31
N ILE A 273 6.17 -8.68 7.46
CA ILE A 273 5.77 -10.03 7.86
C ILE A 273 6.93 -10.99 7.61
N ASP A 274 7.35 -11.69 8.66
CA ASP A 274 8.46 -12.65 8.66
C ASP A 274 9.78 -12.12 8.05
N GLY A 275 9.97 -10.79 8.01
CA GLY A 275 11.12 -10.15 7.36
C GLY A 275 11.17 -10.31 5.83
N LYS A 276 10.10 -10.81 5.18
CA LYS A 276 10.10 -11.17 3.76
C LYS A 276 8.91 -10.64 2.95
N ILE A 277 7.84 -10.21 3.62
CA ILE A 277 6.70 -9.56 2.96
C ILE A 277 6.57 -8.16 3.54
N VAL A 278 6.48 -7.16 2.67
CA VAL A 278 6.26 -5.76 3.08
C VAL A 278 4.96 -5.28 2.48
N VAL A 279 4.11 -4.70 3.33
CA VAL A 279 3.00 -3.84 2.88
C VAL A 279 3.44 -2.40 3.07
N ALA A 280 3.39 -1.60 2.01
CA ALA A 280 3.73 -0.17 2.03
C ALA A 280 2.89 0.59 1.00
N GLY A 281 2.74 1.90 1.20
CA GLY A 281 1.97 2.77 0.31
C GLY A 281 1.55 4.04 1.04
N SER A 282 0.47 4.65 0.56
CA SER A 282 -0.11 5.83 1.19
C SER A 282 -1.13 5.50 2.29
N TYR A 283 -1.74 4.31 2.20
CA TYR A 283 -2.84 3.83 3.04
C TYR A 283 -2.53 3.85 4.53
N ASN A 284 -3.33 4.61 5.30
CA ASN A 284 -3.38 4.46 6.76
C ASN A 284 -4.43 3.40 7.16
N PRO A 285 -4.11 2.43 8.04
CA PRO A 285 -5.06 1.41 8.53
C PRO A 285 -6.17 2.02 9.42
N THR A 286 -7.14 2.65 8.77
CA THR A 286 -8.25 3.42 9.34
C THR A 286 -9.48 3.28 8.45
N ALA A 287 -10.68 3.53 8.97
CA ALA A 287 -11.91 3.50 8.18
C ALA A 287 -11.84 4.49 7.00
N SER A 288 -11.37 5.72 7.22
CA SER A 288 -11.20 6.70 6.14
C SER A 288 -10.23 6.22 5.06
N GLY A 289 -9.11 5.61 5.44
CA GLY A 289 -8.15 5.07 4.46
C GLY A 289 -8.70 3.90 3.63
N ASN A 290 -9.67 3.16 4.16
CA ASN A 290 -10.24 1.99 3.47
C ASN A 290 -11.50 2.33 2.66
N GLU A 291 -12.35 3.24 3.14
CA GLU A 291 -13.70 3.42 2.61
C GLU A 291 -13.92 4.80 1.95
N ARG A 292 -12.98 5.75 2.13
CA ARG A 292 -13.24 7.16 1.79
C ARG A 292 -12.11 7.84 1.02
N ASN A 293 -10.87 7.72 1.48
CA ASN A 293 -9.71 8.31 0.84
C ASN A 293 -9.28 7.47 -0.34
N ASP A 294 -8.77 8.14 -1.36
CA ASP A 294 -8.06 7.50 -2.44
C ASP A 294 -6.63 7.19 -2.01
N GLU A 295 -6.29 5.91 -1.97
CA GLU A 295 -5.04 5.41 -1.41
C GLU A 295 -4.50 4.26 -2.27
N ASN A 296 -3.20 3.98 -2.16
CA ASN A 296 -2.62 2.79 -2.77
C ASN A 296 -1.83 1.96 -1.76
N ILE A 297 -1.76 0.65 -2.03
CA ILE A 297 -0.83 -0.28 -1.37
C ILE A 297 -0.07 -1.11 -2.40
N LEU A 298 1.16 -1.43 -2.02
CA LEU A 298 1.99 -2.47 -2.61
C LEU A 298 2.27 -3.55 -1.57
N ILE A 299 2.09 -4.82 -1.94
CA ILE A 299 2.47 -5.97 -1.11
C ILE A 299 3.61 -6.70 -1.81
N ILE A 300 4.82 -6.54 -1.27
CA ILE A 300 6.06 -6.96 -1.90
C ILE A 300 6.57 -8.21 -1.18
N HIS A 301 6.63 -9.33 -1.90
CA HIS A 301 7.17 -10.60 -1.43
C HIS A 301 8.61 -10.75 -1.89
N ASP A 302 9.53 -10.18 -1.11
CA ASP A 302 10.96 -10.18 -1.39
C ASP A 302 11.76 -10.02 -0.09
N GLU A 303 12.62 -11.00 0.20
CA GLU A 303 13.42 -11.03 1.43
C GLU A 303 14.43 -9.88 1.51
N LYS A 304 15.01 -9.44 0.38
CA LYS A 304 15.97 -8.34 0.37
C LYS A 304 15.27 -7.02 0.67
N ILE A 305 14.09 -6.79 0.08
CA ILE A 305 13.27 -5.61 0.37
C ILE A 305 12.78 -5.66 1.81
N GLY A 306 12.31 -6.81 2.29
CA GLY A 306 11.93 -7.03 3.67
C GLY A 306 13.05 -6.73 4.67
N ALA A 307 14.29 -7.15 4.38
CA ALA A 307 15.46 -6.84 5.19
C ALA A 307 15.72 -5.33 5.30
N ARG A 308 15.56 -4.58 4.19
CA ARG A 308 15.73 -3.11 4.20
C ARG A 308 14.69 -2.39 5.05
N PHE A 309 13.42 -2.79 4.96
CA PHE A 309 12.38 -2.24 5.84
C PHE A 309 12.59 -2.65 7.30
N LEU A 310 13.13 -3.84 7.55
CA LEU A 310 13.44 -4.30 8.90
C LEU A 310 14.59 -3.51 9.54
N GLU A 311 15.59 -3.11 8.75
CA GLU A 311 16.65 -2.19 9.20
C GLU A 311 16.08 -0.83 9.61
N GLU A 312 15.19 -0.25 8.78
CA GLU A 312 14.52 1.01 9.11
C GLU A 312 13.65 0.88 10.35
N TYR A 313 12.85 -0.19 10.44
CA TYR A 313 12.07 -0.51 11.64
C TYR A 313 12.95 -0.52 12.88
N ARG A 314 14.11 -1.19 12.85
CA ARG A 314 15.01 -1.25 14.00
C ARG A 314 15.53 0.14 14.38
N ARG A 315 15.85 0.99 13.40
CA ARG A 315 16.28 2.38 13.65
C ARG A 315 15.17 3.18 14.33
N VAL A 316 13.96 3.15 13.78
CA VAL A 316 12.80 3.87 14.33
C VAL A 316 12.45 3.34 15.72
N TRP A 317 12.42 2.01 15.89
CA TRP A 317 12.15 1.35 17.17
C TRP A 317 13.15 1.74 18.27
N GLN A 318 14.45 1.78 17.95
CA GLN A 318 15.50 2.16 18.91
C GLN A 318 15.38 3.62 19.38
N GLN A 319 14.90 4.51 18.51
CA GLN A 319 14.69 5.94 18.82
C GLN A 319 13.36 6.20 19.54
N ALA A 320 12.39 5.31 19.37
CA ALA A 320 11.05 5.43 19.94
C ALA A 320 11.06 5.33 21.48
N ASN A 321 10.11 6.01 22.10
CA ASN A 321 9.94 5.99 23.55
C ASN A 321 9.31 4.67 23.98
N ASN A 322 9.77 4.11 25.11
CA ASN A 322 9.06 2.99 25.73
C ASN A 322 7.63 3.43 26.07
N GLY A 323 6.63 2.61 25.70
CA GLY A 323 5.26 2.86 26.12
C GLY A 323 5.17 2.83 27.65
N THR A 324 4.71 3.93 28.24
CA THR A 324 4.31 3.97 29.65
C THR A 324 2.79 3.91 29.68
N ALA A 325 2.22 2.87 30.30
CA ALA A 325 0.82 2.91 30.68
C ALA A 325 0.62 4.12 31.60
N GLN A 326 -0.35 4.99 31.28
CA GLN A 326 -0.79 6.06 32.17
C GLN A 326 -1.65 5.48 33.30
#